data_AF-K2F8L4-F1
#
_entry.id   AF-K2F8L4-F1
#
_cell.length_a   1.000
_cell.length_b   1.000
_cell.length_c   1.000
_cell.angle_alpha   90.00
_cell.angle_beta   90.00
_cell.angle_gamma   90.00
#
_symmetry.space_group_name_H-M   'P 1'
#
loop_
_entity.id
_entity.type
_entity.pdbx_description
1 polymer ?
#
loop_
_entity_poly.entity_id
_entity_poly.type
_entity_poly.pdbx_seq_one_letter_code
_entity_poly.pdbx_strand_id
1 'polypeptide(L)'
;MNNFIIISISILVIIALYNAIVLIILRSVWKRILHLEWEIIESFFSKVNKIPAVVEIMKRYTRHPDIFEDIIYLHKMWIIYNIESIYDLLDLNQRIHREFQFLMKLSAKIPELHRDGNFLYIRSYVIFYENQVERKIWEINAFLHSYNKLIKIKNISIFGFLFSIKEKNVIW
;
A
#
# COMPACT_ATOMS: atom_id res chain seq x y z
N MET A 1 -26.49 -40.81 -31.64
CA MET A 1 -25.69 -40.71 -30.39
C MET A 1 -24.38 -39.96 -30.56
N ASN A 2 -23.57 -40.21 -31.60
CA ASN A 2 -22.26 -39.55 -31.77
C ASN A 2 -22.30 -38.01 -31.82
N ASN A 3 -23.26 -37.39 -32.51
CA ASN A 3 -23.32 -35.93 -32.62
C ASN A 3 -23.57 -35.24 -31.27
N PHE A 4 -24.39 -35.83 -30.39
CA PHE A 4 -24.64 -35.29 -29.05
C PHE A 4 -23.39 -35.34 -28.15
N ILE A 5 -22.61 -36.43 -28.26
CA ILE A 5 -21.35 -36.58 -27.53
C ILE A 5 -20.35 -35.53 -28.01
N ILE A 6 -20.20 -35.36 -29.32
CA ILE A 6 -19.30 -34.36 -29.91
C ILE A 6 -19.68 -32.95 -29.45
N ILE A 7 -20.95 -32.57 -29.53
CA ILE A 7 -21.43 -31.25 -29.08
C ILE A 7 -21.13 -31.04 -27.58
N SER A 8 -21.37 -32.05 -26.75
CA SER A 8 -21.12 -31.98 -25.31
C SER A 8 -19.64 -31.77 -24.99
N ILE A 9 -18.76 -32.49 -25.69
CA ILE A 9 -17.30 -32.35 -25.55
C ILE A 9 -16.86 -30.95 -26.00
N SER A 10 -17.36 -30.45 -27.13
CA SER A 10 -17.02 -29.10 -27.61
C SER A 10 -17.41 -28.01 -26.61
N ILE A 11 -18.58 -28.12 -25.98
CA ILE A 11 -19.01 -27.18 -24.92
C ILE A 11 -18.06 -27.23 -23.72
N LEU A 12 -17.68 -28.44 -23.27
CA LEU A 12 -16.75 -28.61 -22.15
C LEU A 12 -15.38 -27.99 -22.45
N VAL A 13 -14.86 -28.15 -23.67
CA VAL A 13 -13.59 -27.55 -24.10
C VAL A 13 -13.66 -26.03 -24.08
N ILE A 14 -14.75 -25.43 -24.58
CA ILE A 14 -14.93 -23.97 -24.56
C ILE A 14 -14.97 -23.44 -23.13
N ILE A 15 -15.70 -24.13 -22.24
CA ILE A 15 -15.77 -23.76 -20.81
C ILE A 15 -14.39 -23.86 -20.16
N ALA A 16 -13.63 -24.93 -20.44
CA ALA A 16 -12.29 -25.12 -19.89
C ALA A 16 -11.33 -24.01 -20.37
N LEU A 17 -11.35 -23.66 -21.65
CA LEU A 17 -10.55 -22.58 -22.22
C LEU A 17 -10.88 -21.22 -21.59
N TYR A 18 -12.17 -20.90 -21.44
CA TYR A 18 -12.60 -19.68 -20.77
C TYR A 18 -12.06 -19.59 -19.34
N ASN A 19 -12.19 -20.66 -18.56
CA ASN A 19 -11.69 -20.69 -17.18
C ASN A 19 -10.17 -20.55 -17.12
N ALA A 20 -9.43 -21.21 -18.03
CA ALA A 20 -7.98 -21.07 -18.11
C ALA A 20 -7.57 -19.61 -18.37
N ILE A 21 -8.24 -18.92 -19.29
CA ILE A 21 -7.99 -17.50 -19.58
C ILE A 21 -8.27 -16.64 -18.35
N VAL A 22 -9.41 -16.83 -17.68
CA VAL A 22 -9.77 -16.06 -16.47
C VAL A 22 -8.73 -16.28 -15.36
N LEU A 23 -8.27 -17.52 -15.14
CA LEU A 23 -7.24 -17.83 -14.14
C LEU A 23 -5.89 -17.18 -14.48
N ILE A 24 -5.50 -17.13 -15.75
CA ILE A 24 -4.28 -16.46 -16.20
C ILE A 24 -4.37 -14.95 -15.91
N ILE A 25 -5.51 -14.32 -16.23
CA ILE A 25 -5.74 -12.89 -15.96
C ILE A 25 -5.71 -12.62 -14.45
N LEU A 26 -6.43 -13.41 -13.65
CA LEU A 26 -6.45 -13.28 -12.19
C LEU A 26 -5.05 -13.40 -11.59
N ARG A 27 -4.25 -14.36 -12.07
CA ARG A 27 -2.86 -14.54 -11.63
C ARG A 27 -1.98 -13.35 -11.99
N SER A 28 -2.18 -12.77 -13.19
CA SER A 28 -1.45 -11.58 -13.64
C SER A 28 -1.77 -10.36 -12.78
N VAL A 29 -3.06 -10.11 -12.53
CA VAL A 29 -3.51 -9.01 -11.65
C VAL A 29 -3.01 -9.21 -10.22
N TRP A 30 -3.08 -10.43 -9.69
CA TRP A 30 -2.58 -10.75 -8.36
C TRP A 30 -1.08 -10.44 -8.19
N LYS A 31 -0.26 -10.81 -9.19
CA LYS A 31 1.18 -10.48 -9.17
C LYS A 31 1.43 -8.97 -9.13
N ARG A 32 0.64 -8.18 -9.88
CA ARG A 32 0.74 -6.72 -9.86
C ARG A 32 0.36 -6.13 -8.51
N ILE A 33 -0.70 -6.64 -7.89
CA ILE A 33 -1.11 -6.25 -6.54
C ILE A 33 0.03 -6.50 -5.55
N LEU A 34 0.60 -7.71 -5.53
CA LEU A 34 1.70 -8.05 -4.62
C LEU A 34 2.94 -7.16 -4.84
N HIS A 35 3.26 -6.84 -6.09
CA HIS A 35 4.36 -5.95 -6.42
C HIS A 35 4.13 -4.53 -5.88
N LEU A 36 2.93 -3.97 -6.07
CA LEU A 36 2.58 -2.66 -5.52
C LEU A 36 2.57 -2.65 -3.99
N GLU A 37 2.12 -3.72 -3.34
CA GLU A 37 2.17 -3.83 -1.87
C GLU A 37 3.61 -3.74 -1.37
N TRP A 38 4.53 -4.47 -2.02
CA TRP A 38 5.94 -4.42 -1.68
C TRP A 38 6.53 -3.01 -1.89
N GLU A 39 6.20 -2.36 -3.00
CA GLU A 39 6.67 -1.00 -3.28
C GLU A 39 6.12 0.05 -2.30
N ILE A 40 4.90 -0.13 -1.79
CA ILE A 40 4.31 0.71 -0.74
C ILE A 40 5.09 0.53 0.56
N ILE A 41 5.36 -0.72 0.95
CA ILE A 41 6.13 -1.05 2.15
C ILE A 41 7.54 -0.43 2.07
N GLU A 42 8.23 -0.59 0.95
CA GLU A 42 9.57 -0.02 0.75
C GLU A 42 9.57 1.51 0.81
N SER A 43 8.55 2.14 0.21
CA SER A 43 8.41 3.61 0.23
C SER A 43 8.16 4.12 1.64
N PHE A 44 7.30 3.43 2.39
CA PHE A 44 7.05 3.71 3.79
C PHE A 44 8.31 3.55 4.65
N PHE A 45 9.09 2.47 4.47
CA PHE A 45 10.34 2.28 5.21
C PHE A 45 11.36 3.37 4.91
N SER A 46 11.51 3.74 3.64
CA SER A 46 12.38 4.84 3.21
C SER A 46 12.02 6.13 3.93
N LYS A 47 10.72 6.46 4.00
CA LYS A 47 10.18 7.61 4.73
C LYS A 47 10.51 7.56 6.23
N VAL A 48 10.16 6.46 6.90
CA VAL A 48 10.25 6.33 8.36
C VAL A 48 11.69 6.29 8.86
N ASN A 49 12.61 5.74 8.07
CA ASN A 49 14.05 5.73 8.38
C ASN A 49 14.67 7.14 8.49
N LYS A 50 14.01 8.18 7.97
CA LYS A 50 14.48 9.57 8.08
C LYS A 50 13.91 10.32 9.27
N ILE A 51 12.94 9.77 10.00
CA ILE A 51 12.35 10.42 11.18
C ILE A 51 13.42 10.79 12.23
N PRO A 52 14.37 9.89 12.61
CA PRO A 52 15.39 10.26 13.58
C PRO A 52 16.21 11.49 13.17
N ALA A 53 16.55 11.60 11.88
CA ALA A 53 17.30 12.72 11.34
C ALA A 53 16.49 14.03 11.36
N VAL A 54 15.18 13.98 11.04
CA VAL A 54 14.28 15.15 11.20
C VAL A 54 14.29 15.64 12.64
N VAL A 55 14.08 14.72 13.58
CA VAL A 55 14.02 15.03 15.01
C VAL A 55 15.35 15.63 15.49
N GLU A 56 16.48 15.03 15.11
CA GLU A 56 17.80 15.51 15.53
C GLU A 56 18.09 16.93 15.04
N ILE A 57 17.74 17.24 13.78
CA ILE A 57 17.93 18.58 13.23
C ILE A 57 17.01 19.56 13.94
N MET A 58 15.71 19.27 14.03
CA MET A 58 14.74 20.18 14.64
C MET A 58 15.04 20.43 16.13
N LYS A 59 15.55 19.45 16.88
CA LYS A 59 15.97 19.59 18.28
C LYS A 59 17.00 20.70 18.50
N ARG A 60 17.84 21.01 17.50
CA ARG A 60 18.84 22.09 17.59
C ARG A 60 18.20 23.47 17.62
N TYR A 61 16.95 23.59 17.15
CA TYR A 61 16.23 24.85 16.97
C TYR A 61 15.01 25.01 17.89
N THR A 62 14.74 24.06 18.78
CA THR A 62 13.65 24.13 19.76
C THR A 62 14.15 23.83 21.17
N ARG A 63 13.51 24.44 22.18
CA ARG A 63 13.76 24.17 23.60
C ARG A 63 12.78 23.18 24.22
N HIS A 64 11.78 22.74 23.45
CA HIS A 64 10.73 21.83 23.87
C HIS A 64 10.99 20.46 23.25
N PRO A 65 11.68 19.53 23.94
CA PRO A 65 11.98 18.21 23.39
C PRO A 65 10.78 17.26 23.40
N ASP A 66 9.78 17.56 24.24
CA ASP A 66 8.52 16.83 24.43
C ASP A 66 7.67 16.77 23.16
N ILE A 67 7.77 17.79 22.30
CA ILE A 67 7.05 17.84 21.00
C ILE A 67 7.39 16.69 20.04
N PHE A 68 8.49 15.96 20.29
CA PHE A 68 8.94 14.86 19.45
C PHE A 68 8.57 13.48 20.04
N GLU A 69 7.99 13.43 21.23
CA GLU A 69 7.73 12.16 21.92
C GLU A 69 6.83 11.24 21.09
N ASP A 70 5.76 11.76 20.52
CA ASP A 70 4.80 10.99 19.72
C ASP A 70 5.44 10.42 18.44
N ILE A 71 6.18 11.23 17.68
CA ILE A 71 6.80 10.74 16.44
C ILE A 71 7.94 9.74 16.73
N ILE A 72 8.66 9.92 17.84
CA ILE A 72 9.69 8.97 18.30
C ILE A 72 9.03 7.66 18.73
N TYR A 73 7.93 7.73 19.48
CA TYR A 73 7.15 6.57 19.88
C TYR A 73 6.64 5.79 18.66
N LEU A 74 6.02 6.47 17.70
CA LEU A 74 5.55 5.83 16.46
C LEU A 74 6.69 5.20 15.64
N HIS A 75 7.86 5.85 15.59
CA HIS A 75 9.04 5.27 14.95
C HIS A 75 9.53 4.00 15.67
N LYS A 76 9.51 3.98 17.01
CA LYS A 76 9.82 2.76 17.78
C LYS A 76 8.80 1.66 17.54
N MET A 77 7.52 2.01 17.49
CA MET A 77 6.44 1.06 17.16
C MET A 77 6.69 0.43 15.80
N TRP A 78 7.09 1.21 14.78
CA TRP A 78 7.47 0.65 13.48
C TRP A 78 8.59 -0.40 13.56
N ILE A 79 9.64 -0.17 14.36
CA ILE A 79 10.76 -1.12 14.51
C ILE A 79 10.30 -2.41 15.19
N ILE A 80 9.42 -2.29 16.18
CA ILE A 80 8.98 -3.41 17.02
C ILE A 80 7.90 -4.25 16.32
N TYR A 81 7.01 -3.60 15.58
CA TYR A 81 5.95 -4.27 14.86
C TYR A 81 6.53 -4.96 13.63
N ASN A 82 6.43 -6.31 13.61
CA ASN A 82 6.62 -7.07 12.39
C ASN A 82 5.46 -6.73 11.45
N ILE A 83 5.65 -5.77 10.55
CA ILE A 83 4.63 -5.40 9.57
C ILE A 83 4.47 -6.56 8.58
N GLU A 84 3.51 -7.42 8.86
CA GLU A 84 3.19 -8.60 8.05
C GLU A 84 2.20 -8.28 6.93
N SER A 85 1.45 -7.18 7.05
CA SER A 85 0.46 -6.76 6.06
C SER A 85 0.50 -5.26 5.78
N ILE A 86 0.08 -4.89 4.56
CA ILE A 86 -0.14 -3.50 4.19
C ILE A 86 -1.22 -2.83 5.06
N TYR A 87 -2.18 -3.59 5.61
CA TYR A 87 -3.25 -3.02 6.43
C TYR A 87 -2.74 -2.51 7.77
N ASP A 88 -1.81 -3.24 8.39
CA ASP A 88 -1.15 -2.83 9.64
C ASP A 88 -0.25 -1.61 9.41
N LEU A 89 0.36 -1.54 8.21
CA LEU A 89 1.19 -0.41 7.80
C LEU A 89 0.39 0.88 7.68
N LEU A 90 -0.84 0.83 7.18
CA LEU A 90 -1.62 2.03 6.85
C LEU A 90 -2.00 2.86 8.08
N ASP A 91 -2.43 2.22 9.17
CA ASP A 91 -2.74 2.93 10.42
C ASP A 91 -1.49 3.63 10.96
N LEU A 92 -0.36 2.92 10.98
CA LEU A 92 0.91 3.49 11.42
C LEU A 92 1.39 4.61 10.49
N ASN A 93 1.23 4.44 9.17
CA ASN A 93 1.56 5.45 8.17
C ASN A 93 0.76 6.74 8.42
N GLN A 94 -0.54 6.62 8.66
CA GLN A 94 -1.43 7.75 8.90
C GLN A 94 -1.04 8.50 10.19
N ARG A 95 -0.74 7.78 11.27
CA ARG A 95 -0.30 8.39 12.53
C ARG A 95 1.03 9.12 12.35
N ILE A 96 2.02 8.47 11.73
CA ILE A 96 3.33 9.09 11.46
C ILE A 96 3.17 10.34 10.58
N HIS A 97 2.29 10.27 9.56
CA HIS A 97 2.04 11.39 8.68
C HIS A 97 1.47 12.60 9.42
N ARG A 98 0.48 12.38 10.31
CA ARG A 98 -0.10 13.44 11.14
C ARG A 98 0.94 14.12 12.03
N GLU A 99 1.79 13.34 12.70
CA GLU A 99 2.86 13.89 13.54
C GLU A 99 3.91 14.63 12.71
N PHE A 100 4.26 14.10 11.54
CA PHE A 100 5.16 14.80 10.62
C PHE A 100 4.57 16.13 10.16
N GLN A 101 3.28 16.18 9.80
CA GLN A 101 2.59 17.43 9.46
C GLN A 101 2.57 18.44 10.61
N PHE A 102 2.35 17.97 11.85
CA PHE A 102 2.44 18.81 13.04
C PHE A 102 3.83 19.45 13.17
N LEU A 103 4.90 18.66 13.03
CA LEU A 103 6.27 19.17 13.03
C LEU A 103 6.53 20.16 11.89
N MET A 104 5.98 19.94 10.70
CA MET A 104 6.10 20.88 9.58
C MET A 104 5.41 22.21 9.88
N LYS A 105 4.22 22.18 10.50
CA LYS A 105 3.53 23.40 10.94
C LYS A 105 4.33 24.15 12.00
N LEU A 106 4.97 23.44 12.92
CA LEU A 106 5.85 24.06 13.91
C LEU A 106 7.09 24.67 13.24
N SER A 107 7.71 23.97 12.29
CA SER A 107 8.88 24.49 11.57
C SER A 107 8.58 25.81 10.87
N ALA A 108 7.35 26.02 10.40
CA ALA A 108 6.88 27.27 9.79
C ALA A 108 7.09 28.50 10.69
N LYS A 109 7.17 28.30 12.01
CA LYS A 109 7.41 29.35 13.01
C LYS A 109 8.89 29.55 13.34
N ILE A 110 9.80 28.79 12.73
CA ILE A 110 11.24 28.80 12.98
C ILE A 110 11.96 29.14 11.66
N PRO A 111 12.19 30.44 11.35
CA PRO A 111 12.79 30.85 10.08
C PRO A 111 14.20 30.30 9.84
N GLU A 112 14.99 30.13 10.90
CA GLU A 112 16.37 29.61 10.82
C GLU A 112 16.41 28.17 10.30
N LEU A 113 15.45 27.34 10.70
CA LEU A 113 15.32 25.95 10.27
C LEU A 113 15.08 25.85 8.76
N HIS A 114 14.41 26.83 8.16
CA HIS A 114 14.21 26.90 6.71
C HIS A 114 15.44 27.33 5.92
N ARG A 115 16.50 27.76 6.60
CA ARG A 115 17.81 28.03 5.97
C ARG A 115 18.75 26.83 6.09
N ASP A 116 18.41 25.85 6.92
CA ASP A 116 19.16 24.60 7.04
C ASP A 116 18.91 23.70 5.83
N GLY A 117 19.93 23.52 4.99
CA GLY A 117 19.84 22.67 3.79
C GLY A 117 19.55 21.20 4.09
N ASN A 118 20.01 20.67 5.23
CA ASN A 118 19.73 19.30 5.64
C ASN A 118 18.25 19.14 6.02
N PHE A 119 17.70 20.11 6.73
CA PHE A 119 16.26 20.12 7.03
C PHE A 119 15.43 20.13 5.76
N LEU A 120 15.72 21.04 4.82
CA LEU A 120 15.00 21.14 3.55
C LEU A 120 15.09 19.86 2.73
N TYR A 121 16.28 19.24 2.68
CA TYR A 121 16.50 17.97 1.99
C TYR A 121 15.67 16.85 2.61
N ILE A 122 15.78 16.63 3.93
CA ILE A 122 15.09 15.53 4.60
C ILE A 122 13.58 15.73 4.54
N ARG A 123 13.08 16.95 4.75
CA ARG A 123 11.66 17.28 4.59
C ARG A 123 11.16 16.87 3.20
N SER A 124 11.88 17.29 2.15
CA SER A 124 11.49 16.99 0.77
C SER A 124 11.54 15.49 0.48
N TYR A 125 12.52 14.79 1.05
CA TYR A 125 12.62 13.33 0.96
C TYR A 125 11.41 12.63 1.60
N VAL A 126 11.04 13.01 2.84
CA VAL A 126 9.88 12.43 3.54
C VAL A 126 8.59 12.69 2.77
N ILE A 127 8.38 13.93 2.27
CA ILE A 127 7.22 14.29 1.45
C ILE A 127 7.18 13.49 0.15
N PHE A 128 8.33 13.32 -0.52
CA PHE A 128 8.42 12.54 -1.75
C PHE A 128 7.91 11.12 -1.53
N TYR A 129 8.39 10.43 -0.49
CA TYR A 129 7.97 9.05 -0.23
C TYR A 129 6.53 8.95 0.27
N GLU A 130 6.00 9.94 1.00
CA GLU A 130 4.56 10.00 1.31
C GLU A 130 3.73 10.01 0.02
N ASN A 131 4.05 10.91 -0.91
CA ASN A 131 3.32 11.00 -2.17
C ASN A 131 3.42 9.70 -2.99
N GLN A 132 4.55 8.99 -2.92
CA GLN A 132 4.69 7.66 -3.54
C GLN A 132 3.78 6.62 -2.88
N VAL A 133 3.70 6.61 -1.55
CA VAL A 133 2.79 5.73 -0.80
C VAL A 133 1.35 6.00 -1.21
N GLU A 134 0.90 7.26 -1.16
CA GLU A 134 -0.46 7.65 -1.53
C GLU A 134 -0.78 7.26 -2.99
N ARG A 135 0.09 7.59 -3.95
CA ARG A 135 -0.13 7.26 -5.36
C ARG A 135 -0.28 5.76 -5.58
N LYS A 136 0.59 4.95 -4.96
CA LYS A 136 0.54 3.49 -5.09
C LYS A 136 -0.69 2.89 -4.41
N ILE A 137 -1.18 3.49 -3.32
CA ILE A 137 -2.46 3.11 -2.68
C ILE A 137 -3.63 3.34 -3.66
N TRP A 138 -3.63 4.45 -4.40
CA TRP A 138 -4.64 4.68 -5.44
C TRP A 138 -4.54 3.64 -6.56
N GLU A 139 -3.33 3.32 -7.02
CA GLU A 139 -3.09 2.33 -8.08
C GLU A 139 -3.54 0.92 -7.64
N ILE A 140 -3.15 0.47 -6.45
CA ILE A 140 -3.54 -0.86 -5.94
C ILE A 140 -5.06 -0.97 -5.77
N ASN A 141 -5.74 0.09 -5.34
CA ASN A 141 -7.21 0.10 -5.24
C ASN A 141 -7.89 -0.10 -6.59
N ALA A 142 -7.39 0.52 -7.66
CA ALA A 142 -7.90 0.30 -9.01
C ALA A 142 -7.73 -1.17 -9.45
N PHE A 143 -6.60 -1.79 -9.12
CA PHE A 143 -6.36 -3.21 -9.38
C PHE A 143 -7.25 -4.12 -8.53
N LEU A 144 -7.45 -3.81 -7.25
CA LEU A 144 -8.32 -4.56 -6.34
C LEU A 144 -9.78 -4.53 -6.82
N HIS A 145 -10.28 -3.39 -7.28
CA HIS A 145 -11.61 -3.30 -7.89
C HIS A 145 -11.74 -4.20 -9.12
N SER A 146 -10.74 -4.17 -10.01
CA SER A 146 -10.72 -5.01 -11.21
C SER A 146 -10.65 -6.50 -10.86
N TYR A 147 -9.81 -6.86 -9.89
CA TYR A 147 -9.66 -8.22 -9.37
C TYR A 147 -10.96 -8.75 -8.76
N ASN A 148 -11.59 -7.97 -7.87
CA ASN A 148 -12.84 -8.35 -7.22
C ASN A 148 -13.99 -8.46 -8.24
N LYS A 149 -14.03 -7.60 -9.26
CA LYS A 149 -15.01 -7.72 -10.37
C LYS A 149 -14.83 -9.04 -11.14
N LEU A 150 -13.59 -9.41 -11.47
CA LEU A 150 -13.29 -10.68 -12.15
C LEU A 150 -13.65 -11.89 -11.29
N ILE A 151 -13.37 -11.84 -9.99
CA ILE A 151 -13.78 -12.88 -9.04
C ILE A 151 -15.30 -13.01 -8.98
N LYS A 152 -16.05 -11.90 -8.90
CA LYS A 152 -17.52 -11.94 -8.88
C LYS A 152 -18.07 -12.62 -10.13
N ILE A 153 -17.58 -12.25 -11.32
CA ILE A 153 -17.97 -12.87 -12.59
C ILE A 153 -17.65 -14.37 -12.58
N LYS A 154 -16.43 -14.74 -12.14
CA LYS A 154 -16.02 -16.15 -12.03
C LYS A 154 -16.90 -16.92 -11.05
N ASN A 155 -17.18 -16.37 -9.87
CA ASN A 155 -17.92 -17.05 -8.80
C ASN A 155 -19.40 -17.30 -9.18
N ILE A 156 -19.98 -16.48 -10.07
CA ILE A 156 -21.32 -16.71 -10.64
C ILE A 156 -21.32 -17.84 -11.69
N SER A 157 -20.17 -18.19 -12.26
CA SER A 157 -20.07 -19.28 -13.22
C SER A 157 -20.23 -20.67 -12.56
N ILE A 158 -20.59 -21.68 -13.36
CA ILE A 158 -20.74 -23.08 -12.92
C ILE A 158 -19.46 -23.59 -12.20
N PHE A 159 -18.28 -23.17 -12.64
CA PHE A 159 -17.01 -23.50 -12.00
C PHE A 159 -16.76 -22.70 -10.71
N GLY A 160 -17.29 -21.49 -10.61
CA GLY A 160 -17.30 -20.69 -9.39
C GLY A 160 -18.06 -21.34 -8.24
N PHE A 161 -19.11 -22.10 -8.56
CA PHE A 161 -19.86 -22.90 -7.59
C PHE A 161 -19.02 -24.04 -7.01
N LEU A 162 -18.13 -24.65 -7.81
CA LEU A 162 -17.23 -25.71 -7.34
C LEU A 162 -15.99 -25.17 -6.60
N PHE A 163 -15.48 -24.01 -7.02
CA PHE A 163 -14.29 -23.39 -6.46
C PHE A 163 -14.44 -21.87 -6.33
N SER A 164 -14.95 -21.42 -5.19
CA SER A 164 -15.04 -20.00 -4.86
C SER A 164 -13.65 -19.42 -4.54
N ILE A 165 -13.33 -18.27 -5.14
CA ILE A 165 -12.14 -17.48 -4.76
C ILE A 165 -12.61 -16.33 -3.89
N LYS A 166 -11.88 -16.07 -2.79
CA LYS A 166 -12.16 -14.96 -1.87
C LYS A 166 -11.74 -13.62 -2.48
N GLU A 167 -12.59 -12.63 -2.31
CA GLU A 167 -12.28 -11.23 -2.63
C GLU A 167 -11.20 -10.69 -1.68
N LYS A 168 -10.49 -9.64 -2.11
CA LYS A 168 -9.52 -8.92 -1.27
C LYS A 168 -10.08 -7.55 -0.89
N ASN A 169 -9.82 -7.14 0.35
CA ASN A 169 -10.32 -5.86 0.86
C ASN A 169 -9.66 -4.68 0.12
N VAL A 170 -10.47 -3.70 -0.25
CA VAL A 170 -9.98 -2.41 -0.77
C VAL A 170 -9.30 -1.65 0.37
N ILE A 171 -8.23 -0.93 0.05
CA ILE A 171 -7.50 -0.09 1.00
C ILE A 171 -8.16 1.30 1.02
N TRP A 172 -8.50 1.82 2.19
CA TRP A 172 -9.07 3.17 2.35
C TRP A 172 -8.08 4.12 2.99
#